data_AF-A0A961HPW4-F1
#
_entry.id   AF-A0A961HPW4-F1
#
_cell.length_a   1.000
_cell.length_b   1.000
_cell.length_c   1.000
_cell.angle_alpha   90.00
_cell.angle_beta   90.00
_cell.angle_gamma   90.00
#
_symmetry.space_group_name_H-M   'P 1'
#
loop_
_entity.id
_entity.type
_entity.pdbx_description
1 polymer ?
#
loop_
_entity_poly.entity_id
_entity_poly.type
_entity_poly.pdbx_seq_one_letter_code
_entity_poly.pdbx_strand_id
1 'polypeptide(L)'
;MAEDKPGFFSEMFAPVGGFGVTFATMFKKVKTVEYPEVKRPTQPRFHGRHQLNRYPDGLEKCVGCELFARACPADAILVQGADNSAEGRYSPGERYGRVYQINYLRC
;
A
#
# COMPACT_ATOMS: atom_id res chain seq x y z
N MET A 1 -13.13 -43.83 -18.39
CA MET A 1 -13.81 -42.69 -17.76
C MET A 1 -14.80 -42.19 -18.79
N ALA A 2 -16.06 -42.63 -18.68
CA ALA A 2 -17.09 -42.28 -19.65
C ALA A 2 -17.46 -40.80 -19.47
N GLU A 3 -17.36 -40.06 -20.55
CA GLU A 3 -17.74 -38.65 -20.63
C GLU A 3 -19.27 -38.59 -20.67
N ASP A 4 -19.88 -38.21 -19.54
CA ASP A 4 -21.32 -38.05 -19.43
C ASP A 4 -21.72 -36.80 -20.23
N LYS A 5 -22.16 -37.00 -21.49
CA LYS A 5 -22.57 -35.89 -22.35
C LYS A 5 -23.87 -35.29 -21.80
N PRO A 6 -23.90 -33.98 -21.49
CA PRO A 6 -25.11 -33.34 -21.00
C PRO A 6 -26.23 -33.55 -22.03
N GLY A 7 -27.38 -34.07 -21.57
CA GLY A 7 -28.51 -34.35 -22.47
C GLY A 7 -28.98 -33.08 -23.17
N PHE A 8 -29.50 -33.20 -24.40
CA PHE A 8 -30.01 -32.10 -25.24
C PHE A 8 -30.89 -31.08 -24.49
N PHE A 9 -31.72 -31.54 -23.57
CA PHE A 9 -32.57 -30.68 -22.73
C PHE A 9 -31.77 -29.82 -21.73
N SER A 10 -30.66 -30.33 -21.18
CA SER A 10 -29.82 -29.57 -20.26
C SER A 10 -29.09 -28.42 -20.96
N GLU A 11 -28.63 -28.61 -22.21
CA GLU A 11 -28.01 -27.55 -23.01
C GLU A 11 -29.02 -26.48 -23.42
N MET A 12 -30.26 -26.88 -23.74
CA MET A 12 -31.33 -25.95 -24.11
C MET A 12 -31.82 -25.08 -22.95
N PHE A 13 -31.83 -25.61 -21.72
CA PHE A 13 -32.28 -24.88 -20.52
C PHE A 13 -31.14 -24.20 -19.73
N ALA A 14 -29.87 -24.48 -20.04
CA ALA A 14 -28.72 -23.83 -19.42
C ALA A 14 -28.72 -22.28 -19.52
N PRO A 15 -29.11 -21.65 -20.66
CA PRO A 15 -29.19 -20.19 -20.75
C PRO A 15 -30.21 -19.60 -19.79
N VAL A 16 -31.35 -20.27 -19.59
CA VAL A 16 -32.42 -19.83 -18.68
C VAL A 16 -31.92 -19.83 -17.23
N GLY A 17 -31.15 -20.85 -16.84
CA GLY A 17 -30.49 -20.89 -15.53
C GLY A 17 -29.52 -19.72 -15.33
N GLY A 18 -28.71 -19.39 -16.34
CA GLY A 18 -27.78 -18.25 -16.31
C GLY A 18 -28.48 -16.88 -16.21
N PHE A 19 -29.54 -16.68 -16.99
CA PHE A 19 -30.35 -15.46 -16.90
C PHE A 19 -31.09 -15.36 -15.57
N GLY A 20 -31.56 -16.48 -15.00
CA GLY A 20 -32.16 -16.54 -13.68
C GLY A 20 -31.21 -16.07 -12.57
N VAL A 21 -29.95 -16.51 -12.58
CA VAL A 21 -28.93 -16.04 -11.63
C VAL A 21 -28.66 -14.54 -11.80
N THR A 22 -28.59 -14.06 -13.04
CA THR A 22 -28.35 -12.63 -13.34
C THR A 22 -29.50 -11.77 -12.81
N PHE A 23 -30.74 -12.14 -13.13
CA PHE A 23 -31.94 -11.46 -12.65
C PHE A 23 -32.01 -11.46 -11.12
N ALA A 24 -31.75 -12.61 -10.47
CA ALA A 24 -31.71 -12.71 -9.02
C ALA A 24 -30.59 -11.85 -8.39
N THR A 25 -29.49 -11.60 -9.11
CA THR A 25 -28.37 -10.79 -8.61
C THR A 25 -28.63 -9.29 -8.73
N MET A 26 -29.43 -8.83 -9.71
CA MET A 26 -29.79 -7.41 -9.86
C MET A 26 -30.47 -6.83 -8.61
N PHE A 27 -31.25 -7.64 -7.89
CA PHE A 27 -31.95 -7.21 -6.66
C PHE A 27 -31.13 -7.42 -5.37
N LYS A 28 -29.93 -7.99 -5.44
CA LYS A 28 -29.06 -8.14 -4.27
C LYS A 28 -28.39 -6.81 -3.93
N LYS A 29 -28.15 -6.57 -2.63
CA LYS A 29 -27.35 -5.43 -2.18
C LYS A 29 -25.95 -5.48 -2.80
N VAL A 30 -25.54 -4.40 -3.45
CA VAL A 30 -24.20 -4.28 -4.03
C VAL A 30 -23.16 -4.29 -2.92
N LYS A 31 -22.23 -5.25 -2.95
CA LYS A 31 -21.08 -5.30 -2.04
C LYS A 31 -20.01 -4.32 -2.50
N THR A 32 -20.26 -3.03 -2.27
CA THR A 32 -19.34 -1.94 -2.60
C THR A 32 -18.94 -1.15 -1.36
N VAL A 33 -17.92 -0.30 -1.51
CA VAL A 33 -17.49 0.68 -0.51
C VAL A 33 -17.39 2.02 -1.21
N GLU A 34 -18.16 3.00 -0.76
CA GLU A 34 -18.25 4.33 -1.36
C GLU A 34 -17.05 5.18 -0.91
N TYR A 35 -16.02 5.27 -1.73
CA TYR A 35 -14.89 6.17 -1.49
C TYR A 35 -15.18 7.54 -2.12
N PRO A 36 -14.89 8.66 -1.44
CA PRO A 36 -14.09 8.83 -0.22
C PRO A 36 -14.85 8.80 1.12
N GLU A 37 -16.18 8.72 1.11
CA GLU A 37 -17.05 8.86 2.30
C GLU A 37 -16.85 7.71 3.30
N VAL A 38 -16.71 6.49 2.81
CA VAL A 38 -16.48 5.27 3.57
C VAL A 38 -15.11 4.69 3.20
N LYS A 39 -14.12 4.88 4.09
CA LYS A 39 -12.76 4.33 3.88
C LYS A 39 -12.68 2.90 4.37
N ARG A 40 -12.03 2.04 3.58
CA ARG A 40 -11.70 0.68 4.03
C ARG A 40 -10.65 0.75 5.14
N PRO A 41 -10.76 -0.09 6.19
CA PRO A 41 -9.71 -0.17 7.20
C PRO A 41 -8.41 -0.70 6.57
N THR A 42 -7.32 0.04 6.75
CA THR A 42 -5.99 -0.38 6.33
C THR A 42 -5.44 -1.45 7.26
N GLN A 43 -4.82 -2.48 6.69
CA GLN A 43 -4.19 -3.54 7.47
C GLN A 43 -2.97 -3.01 8.25
N PRO A 44 -2.62 -3.59 9.42
CA PRO A 44 -1.52 -3.09 10.25
C PRO A 44 -0.14 -3.05 9.55
N ARG A 45 0.08 -3.92 8.56
CA ARG A 45 1.33 -4.02 7.78
C ARG A 45 1.18 -3.47 6.36
N PHE A 46 0.26 -2.54 6.15
CA PHE A 46 0.11 -1.90 4.85
C PHE A 46 1.31 -1.00 4.54
N HIS A 47 1.94 -1.20 3.37
CA HIS A 47 3.01 -0.33 2.89
C HIS A 47 2.40 0.94 2.30
N GLY A 48 2.22 1.95 3.18
CA GLY A 48 1.69 3.26 2.83
C GLY A 48 2.78 4.29 2.56
N ARG A 49 2.45 5.56 2.81
CA ARG A 49 3.41 6.66 2.66
C ARG A 49 4.51 6.58 3.71
N HIS A 50 5.75 6.69 3.28
CA HIS A 50 6.93 6.81 4.14
C HIS A 50 6.78 7.94 5.16
N GLN A 51 7.21 7.69 6.41
CA GLN A 51 7.21 8.67 7.49
C GLN A 51 8.54 8.62 8.26
N LEU A 52 9.09 9.79 8.56
CA LEU A 52 10.25 9.92 9.44
C LEU A 52 9.78 9.93 10.89
N ASN A 53 10.17 8.90 11.63
CA ASN A 53 9.78 8.74 13.03
C ASN A 53 10.74 9.48 13.97
N ARG A 54 10.20 9.91 15.12
CA ARG A 54 10.94 10.52 16.22
C ARG A 54 10.96 9.60 17.44
N TYR A 55 11.94 9.80 18.32
CA TYR A 55 11.97 9.23 19.65
C TYR A 55 10.98 9.96 20.57
N PRO A 56 10.67 9.41 21.76
CA PRO A 56 9.76 10.06 22.72
C PRO A 56 10.25 11.44 23.22
N ASP A 57 11.56 11.69 23.16
CA ASP A 57 12.20 12.98 23.47
C ASP A 57 12.08 14.02 22.33
N GLY A 58 11.50 13.64 21.18
CA GLY A 58 11.31 14.50 20.02
C GLY A 58 12.47 14.52 19.02
N LEU A 59 13.59 13.87 19.33
CA LEU A 59 14.72 13.74 18.40
C LEU A 59 14.37 12.80 17.24
N GLU A 60 14.91 13.10 16.06
CA GLU A 60 14.70 12.30 14.86
C GLU A 60 15.47 10.98 14.95
N LYS A 61 14.84 9.88 14.49
CA LYS A 61 15.52 8.57 14.40
C LYS A 61 16.52 8.49 13.26
N CYS A 62 16.43 9.39 12.28
CA CYS A 62 17.31 9.40 11.12
C CYS A 62 18.65 10.05 11.45
N VAL A 63 19.73 9.30 11.29
CA VAL A 63 21.11 9.80 11.44
C VAL A 63 21.78 10.15 10.12
N GLY A 64 21.03 10.09 9.01
CA GLY A 64 21.57 10.37 7.67
C GLY A 64 22.61 9.35 7.19
N CYS A 65 22.45 8.06 7.53
CA CYS A 65 23.40 7.00 7.16
C CYS A 65 23.32 6.51 5.70
N GLU A 66 22.34 7.00 4.93
CA GLU A 66 22.15 6.70 3.50
C GLU A 66 21.84 5.22 3.15
N LEU A 67 21.71 4.34 4.15
CA LEU A 67 21.48 2.90 3.95
C LEU A 67 20.21 2.59 3.15
N PHE A 68 19.10 3.29 3.43
CA PHE A 68 17.84 3.08 2.71
C PHE A 68 17.89 3.61 1.27
N ALA A 69 18.66 4.67 1.00
CA ALA A 69 18.90 5.13 -0.36
C ALA A 69 19.71 4.09 -1.13
N ARG A 70 20.77 3.53 -0.52
CA ARG A 70 21.56 2.46 -1.12
C ARG A 70 20.80 1.15 -1.33
N ALA A 71 19.86 0.84 -0.44
CA ALA A 71 19.00 -0.34 -0.56
C ALA A 71 17.83 -0.16 -1.53
N CYS A 72 17.54 1.07 -1.97
CA CYS A 72 16.40 1.35 -2.82
C CYS A 72 16.60 0.76 -4.22
N PRO A 73 15.72 -0.16 -4.69
CA PRO A 73 15.85 -0.74 -6.02
C PRO A 73 15.51 0.25 -7.15
N ALA A 74 14.77 1.32 -6.86
CA ALA A 74 14.29 2.30 -7.83
C ALA A 74 15.11 3.61 -7.87
N ASP A 75 16.15 3.72 -7.02
CA ASP A 75 16.94 4.94 -6.86
C ASP A 75 16.06 6.21 -6.73
N ALA A 76 15.13 6.14 -5.78
CA ALA A 76 14.08 7.13 -5.57
C ALA A 76 14.37 8.11 -4.42
N ILE A 77 15.47 7.92 -3.69
CA ILE A 77 15.69 8.56 -2.39
C ILE A 77 17.01 9.32 -2.38
N LEU A 78 16.96 10.62 -2.08
CA LEU A 78 18.12 11.48 -1.87
C LEU A 78 18.29 11.78 -0.38
N VAL A 79 19.51 11.56 0.11
CA VAL A 79 19.91 11.83 1.50
C VAL A 79 21.19 12.64 1.49
N GLN A 80 21.24 13.69 2.30
CA GLN A 80 22.49 14.36 2.63
C GLN A 80 22.55 14.51 4.15
N GLY A 81 23.55 13.88 4.76
CA GLY A 81 23.80 13.99 6.20
C GLY A 81 24.54 15.28 6.55
N ALA A 82 24.29 15.84 7.73
CA ALA A 82 25.09 16.91 8.33
C ALA A 82 25.35 16.64 9.81
N ASP A 83 26.31 17.35 10.40
CA ASP A 83 26.70 17.16 11.79
C ASP A 83 25.79 17.98 12.74
N ASN A 84 25.42 17.36 13.85
CA ASN A 84 24.79 18.08 14.96
C ASN A 84 25.80 19.06 15.58
N SER A 85 25.29 20.18 16.09
CA SER A 85 26.10 21.17 16.79
C SER A 85 25.64 21.33 18.24
N ALA A 86 26.43 22.04 19.05
CA ALA A 86 26.03 22.40 20.41
C ALA A 86 24.77 23.28 20.45
N GLU A 87 24.52 24.04 19.38
CA GLU A 87 23.39 24.98 19.24
C GLU A 87 22.13 24.29 18.71
N GLY A 88 22.28 23.19 17.97
CA GLY A 88 21.18 22.50 17.30
C GLY A 88 21.44 21.01 17.16
N ARG A 89 20.66 20.22 17.91
CA ARG A 89 20.69 18.75 17.89
C ARG A 89 19.36 18.20 17.38
N TYR A 90 19.40 17.49 16.25
CA TYR A 90 18.21 16.96 15.57
C TYR A 90 18.07 15.45 15.74
N SER A 91 19.17 14.73 15.96
CA SER A 91 19.22 13.28 16.19
C SER A 91 20.02 12.96 17.47
N PRO A 92 19.93 11.74 18.01
CA PRO A 92 20.75 11.34 19.16
C PRO A 92 22.24 11.19 18.83
N GLY A 93 22.62 11.02 17.56
CA GLY A 93 24.01 10.80 17.17
C GLY A 93 24.79 12.10 16.93
N GLU A 94 25.97 11.97 16.34
CA GLU A 94 26.75 13.08 15.80
C GLU A 94 26.19 13.64 14.49
N ARG A 95 25.40 12.85 13.74
CA ARG A 95 24.88 13.19 12.41
C ARG A 95 23.36 13.10 12.30
N TYR A 96 22.76 13.89 11.41
CA TYR A 96 21.33 13.88 11.09
C TYR A 96 21.10 14.03 9.58
N GLY A 97 19.89 13.69 9.10
CA GLY A 97 19.52 13.86 7.69
C GLY A 97 19.13 15.30 7.35
N ARG A 98 20.08 16.13 6.92
CA ARG A 98 19.85 17.54 6.54
C ARG A 98 18.90 17.68 5.34
N VAL A 99 19.07 16.81 4.35
CA VAL A 99 18.20 16.69 3.18
C VAL A 99 17.67 15.26 3.15
N TYR A 100 16.35 15.12 3.08
CA TYR A 100 15.67 13.84 2.93
C TYR A 100 14.52 14.03 1.95
N GLN A 101 14.67 13.48 0.74
CA GLN A 101 13.68 13.59 -0.32
C GLN A 101 13.38 12.22 -0.92
N ILE A 102 12.09 11.92 -1.13
CA ILE A 102 11.63 10.72 -1.81
C ILE A 102 10.83 11.14 -3.04
N ASN A 103 11.21 10.63 -4.20
CA ASN A 103 10.45 10.77 -5.42
C ASN A 103 9.33 9.72 -5.48
N TYR A 104 8.10 10.11 -5.15
CA TYR A 104 6.93 9.20 -5.18
C TYR A 104 6.47 8.79 -6.58
N LEU A 105 7.05 9.35 -7.65
CA LEU A 105 6.83 8.87 -9.01
C LEU A 105 7.81 7.75 -9.41
N ARG A 106 8.89 7.57 -8.64
CA ARG A 106 9.84 6.44 -8.79
C ARG A 106 9.62 5.35 -7.75
N CYS A 107 9.24 5.74 -6.53
CA CYS A 107 9.08 4.88 -5.37
C CYS A 107 7.98 3.84 -5.52
#